data_AF-A0A366DT46-F1
#
_entry.id   AF-A0A366DT46-F1
#
_cell.length_a   1.000
_cell.length_b   1.000
_cell.length_c   1.000
_cell.angle_alpha   90.00
_cell.angle_beta   90.00
_cell.angle_gamma   90.00
#
_symmetry.space_group_name_H-M   'P 1'
#
loop_
_entity.id
_entity.type
_entity.pdbx_description
1 polymer ?
#
loop_
_entity_poly.entity_id
_entity_poly.type
_entity_poly.pdbx_seq_one_letter_code
_entity_poly.pdbx_strand_id
1 'polypeptide(L)'
;MSESHSPAAESTITDYDDPNAPWNKLAEDGDVAGWNNDVISEFREQGGKVGGDYEGGDLVLLTTTGAKSGKQHVVPLGLCYRGEIPYVSSFVEDRYPAWYHNVKADGRVVIEHGPHTYDGFARVLTGAAYDEFAAFAFADNPMLAQCQERAGHPLPLVVLEFGEPRK
;
A
#
# COMPACT_ATOMS: atom_id res chain seq x y z
N MET A 1 -0.69 -1.22 42.33
CA MET A 1 -1.94 -2.01 42.36
C MET A 1 -2.98 -1.13 41.70
N SER A 2 -3.05 -1.16 40.37
CA SER A 2 -4.03 -1.96 39.60
C SER A 2 -5.21 -1.05 39.21
N GLU A 3 -5.67 -0.91 37.98
CA GLU A 3 -5.40 -1.50 36.67
C GLU A 3 -5.90 -0.48 35.64
N SER A 4 -5.10 -0.16 34.63
CA SER A 4 -5.56 0.55 33.43
C SER A 4 -5.99 -0.50 32.41
N HIS A 5 -7.28 -0.59 32.13
CA HIS A 5 -7.79 -1.16 30.90
C HIS A 5 -9.11 -0.49 30.55
N SER A 6 -9.06 0.45 29.60
CA SER A 6 -10.25 0.87 28.85
C SER A 6 -10.21 0.15 27.50
N PRO A 7 -11.37 -0.33 27.03
CA PRO A 7 -11.45 -1.41 26.04
C PRO A 7 -11.09 -0.95 24.63
N ALA A 8 -10.40 -1.84 23.90
CA ALA A 8 -10.30 -1.78 22.45
C ALA A 8 -11.72 -1.74 21.87
N ALA A 9 -12.01 -0.70 21.08
CA ALA A 9 -13.25 -0.62 20.34
C ALA A 9 -13.19 -1.66 19.23
N GLU A 10 -14.05 -2.68 19.31
CA GLU A 10 -14.38 -3.55 18.18
C GLU A 10 -14.98 -2.69 17.07
N SER A 11 -14.21 -2.41 16.02
CA SER A 11 -14.68 -1.69 14.84
C SER A 11 -15.09 -2.71 13.78
N THR A 12 -16.38 -3.05 13.73
CA THR A 12 -16.96 -3.79 12.61
C THR A 12 -17.10 -2.85 11.41
N ILE A 13 -16.02 -2.68 10.65
CA ILE A 13 -16.02 -1.92 9.41
C ILE A 13 -16.71 -2.76 8.33
N THR A 14 -17.94 -2.41 8.02
CA THR A 14 -18.77 -3.07 6.99
C THR A 14 -19.03 -2.20 5.76
N ASP A 15 -18.44 -1.00 5.69
CA ASP A 15 -18.66 -0.04 4.62
C ASP A 15 -17.40 0.82 4.36
N TYR A 16 -17.05 1.05 3.09
CA TYR A 16 -15.83 1.75 2.66
C TYR A 16 -15.97 3.29 2.65
N ASP A 17 -17.21 3.80 2.64
CA ASP A 17 -17.52 5.22 2.83
C ASP A 17 -17.53 5.61 4.33
N ASP A 18 -17.09 4.72 5.23
CA ASP A 18 -16.97 5.08 6.64
C ASP A 18 -15.99 6.27 6.76
N PRO A 19 -16.43 7.43 7.26
CA PRO A 19 -15.58 8.62 7.39
C PRO A 19 -14.48 8.42 8.45
N ASN A 20 -14.53 7.33 9.20
CA ASN A 20 -13.50 6.91 10.16
C ASN A 20 -12.62 5.79 9.61
N ALA A 21 -12.83 5.33 8.38
CA ALA A 21 -11.96 4.35 7.74
C ALA A 21 -10.53 4.90 7.64
N PRO A 22 -9.51 4.11 8.01
CA PRO A 22 -8.16 4.63 8.22
C PRO A 22 -7.51 5.17 6.94
N TRP A 23 -7.94 4.71 5.76
CA TRP A 23 -7.49 5.20 4.46
C TRP A 23 -8.17 6.50 4.00
N ASN A 24 -9.31 6.90 4.58
CA ASN A 24 -10.03 8.13 4.21
C ASN A 24 -9.57 9.38 5.00
N LYS A 25 -8.82 9.21 6.11
CA LYS A 25 -8.25 10.33 6.87
C LYS A 25 -6.97 10.94 6.24
N LEU A 26 -6.58 10.49 5.04
CA LEU A 26 -5.30 10.79 4.36
C LEU A 26 -5.16 12.20 3.72
N ALA A 27 -5.97 13.19 4.11
CA ALA A 27 -5.93 14.52 3.49
C ALA A 27 -5.62 15.69 4.42
N GLU A 28 -5.73 15.55 5.75
CA GLU A 28 -5.68 16.72 6.65
C GLU A 28 -4.58 16.54 7.72
N ASP A 29 -3.53 17.35 7.60
CA ASP A 29 -2.57 17.77 8.64
C ASP A 29 -1.76 16.69 9.42
N GLY A 30 -0.48 16.53 9.08
CA GLY A 30 0.60 16.14 10.02
C GLY A 30 0.64 14.73 10.64
N ASP A 31 -0.48 13.99 10.69
CA ASP A 31 -0.66 12.77 11.50
C ASP A 31 -0.38 11.46 10.74
N VAL A 32 -0.33 11.51 9.40
CA VAL A 32 -0.02 10.35 8.52
C VAL A 32 1.36 9.77 8.80
N ALA A 33 2.32 10.60 9.21
CA ALA A 33 3.66 10.15 9.56
C ALA A 33 3.67 9.33 10.85
N GLY A 34 2.84 9.67 11.84
CA GLY A 34 2.74 8.95 13.12
C GLY A 34 2.21 7.54 12.93
N TRP A 35 1.04 7.42 12.30
CA TRP A 35 0.39 6.11 12.10
C TRP A 35 1.14 5.18 11.13
N ASN A 36 1.73 5.69 10.03
CA ASN A 36 2.60 4.87 9.20
C ASN A 36 3.79 4.33 10.01
N ASN A 37 4.31 5.09 10.97
CA ASN A 37 5.42 4.60 11.80
C ASN A 37 4.96 3.47 12.72
N ASP A 38 3.74 3.50 13.26
CA ASP A 38 3.19 2.39 14.06
C ASP A 38 3.00 1.13 13.21
N VAL A 39 2.39 1.24 12.03
CA VAL A 39 2.21 0.11 11.11
C VAL A 39 3.56 -0.45 10.64
N ILE A 40 4.51 0.41 10.30
CA ILE A 40 5.86 0.01 9.90
C ILE A 40 6.59 -0.68 11.05
N SER A 41 6.44 -0.18 12.28
CA SER A 41 7.06 -0.77 13.46
C SER A 41 6.47 -2.14 13.73
N GLU A 42 5.15 -2.26 13.77
CA GLU A 42 4.45 -3.53 13.98
C GLU A 42 4.83 -4.55 12.89
N PHE A 43 4.81 -4.14 11.62
CA PHE A 43 5.23 -4.99 10.50
C PHE A 43 6.63 -5.56 10.73
N ARG A 44 7.60 -4.72 11.10
CA ARG A 44 8.98 -5.15 11.31
C ARG A 44 9.14 -6.01 12.57
N GLU A 45 8.42 -5.70 13.64
CA GLU A 45 8.45 -6.44 14.91
C GLU A 45 7.80 -7.82 14.79
N GLN A 46 6.77 -7.95 13.95
CA GLN A 46 6.02 -9.20 13.78
C GLN A 46 6.41 -9.98 12.52
N GLY A 47 7.53 -9.63 11.87
CA GLY A 47 8.07 -10.36 10.73
C GLY A 47 7.18 -10.29 9.48
N GLY A 48 6.57 -9.14 9.25
CA GLY A 48 5.76 -8.78 8.08
C GLY A 48 4.25 -8.94 8.25
N LYS A 49 3.79 -9.10 9.49
CA LYS A 49 2.36 -9.18 9.83
C LYS A 49 1.93 -7.95 10.60
N VAL A 50 0.72 -7.49 10.33
CA VAL A 50 0.10 -6.33 11.00
C VAL A 50 -1.31 -6.74 11.37
N GLY A 51 -1.76 -6.39 12.58
CA GLY A 51 -3.10 -6.67 13.08
C GLY A 51 -4.14 -5.68 12.56
N GLY A 52 -5.36 -5.74 13.11
CA GLY A 52 -6.43 -4.80 12.78
C GLY A 52 -6.89 -4.92 11.33
N ASP A 53 -6.99 -3.80 10.62
CA ASP A 53 -7.46 -3.73 9.23
C ASP A 53 -6.56 -4.46 8.22
N TYR A 54 -5.34 -4.84 8.63
CA TYR A 54 -4.36 -5.54 7.81
C TYR A 54 -4.28 -7.04 8.12
N GLU A 55 -5.08 -7.52 9.10
CA GLU A 55 -5.05 -8.91 9.53
C GLU A 55 -5.42 -9.86 8.37
N GLY A 56 -4.56 -10.85 8.12
CA GLY A 56 -4.76 -11.84 7.06
C GLY A 56 -4.42 -11.37 5.65
N GLY A 57 -4.07 -10.09 5.45
CA GLY A 57 -3.57 -9.56 4.19
C GLY A 57 -2.07 -9.83 3.98
N ASP A 58 -1.64 -9.91 2.71
CA ASP A 58 -0.21 -9.88 2.37
C ASP A 58 0.21 -8.41 2.21
N LEU A 59 1.23 -7.98 2.96
CA LEU A 59 1.68 -6.59 3.02
C LEU A 59 3.14 -6.46 2.62
N VAL A 60 3.47 -5.32 2.01
CA VAL A 60 4.84 -4.87 1.80
C VAL A 60 5.05 -3.48 2.33
N LEU A 61 6.26 -3.21 2.82
CA LEU A 61 6.73 -1.83 2.96
C LEU A 61 7.52 -1.46 1.71
N LEU A 62 6.99 -0.50 0.95
CA LEU A 62 7.63 0.00 -0.24
C LEU A 62 8.40 1.29 0.08
N THR A 63 9.71 1.24 -0.06
CA THR A 63 10.56 2.43 0.03
C THR A 63 10.84 2.98 -1.36
N THR A 64 10.52 4.26 -1.57
CA THR A 64 10.71 4.99 -2.83
C THR A 64 11.57 6.24 -2.63
N THR A 65 12.21 6.72 -3.69
CA THR A 65 12.95 7.99 -3.67
C THR A 65 12.06 9.14 -4.13
N GLY A 66 11.91 10.18 -3.31
CA GLY A 66 11.09 11.35 -3.61
C GLY A 66 11.52 12.06 -4.89
N ALA A 67 10.66 12.09 -5.92
CA ALA A 67 11.01 12.62 -7.24
C ALA A 67 11.47 14.09 -7.23
N LYS A 68 10.95 14.89 -6.27
CA LYS A 68 11.32 16.29 -6.08
C LYS A 68 12.37 16.48 -4.99
N SER A 69 12.33 15.65 -3.94
CA SER A 69 13.07 15.87 -2.70
C SER A 69 14.36 15.07 -2.59
N GLY A 70 14.48 13.97 -3.35
CA GLY A 70 15.56 12.97 -3.21
C GLY A 70 15.52 12.15 -1.92
N LYS A 71 14.53 12.38 -1.03
CA LYS A 71 14.43 11.70 0.26
C LYS A 71 13.78 10.32 0.12
N GLN A 72 14.14 9.37 0.97
CA GLN A 72 13.45 8.09 1.04
C GLN A 72 12.08 8.24 1.70
N HIS A 73 11.07 7.58 1.15
CA HIS A 73 9.70 7.53 1.65
C HIS A 73 9.25 6.08 1.74
N VAL A 74 8.80 5.66 2.92
CA VAL A 74 8.29 4.30 3.18
C VAL A 74 6.78 4.35 3.28
N VAL A 75 6.09 3.44 2.60
CA VAL A 75 4.63 3.29 2.68
C VAL A 75 4.24 1.81 2.79
N PRO A 76 3.33 1.45 3.72
CA PRO A 76 2.72 0.12 3.73
C PRO A 76 1.72 0.01 2.57
N LEU A 77 1.77 -1.10 1.83
CA LEU A 77 0.86 -1.38 0.72
C LEU A 77 0.42 -2.85 0.76
N GLY A 78 -0.84 -3.11 0.38
CA GLY A 78 -1.33 -4.47 0.15
C GLY A 78 -0.68 -5.06 -1.09
N LEU A 79 -0.07 -6.24 -0.94
CA LEU A 79 0.56 -6.98 -2.02
C LEU A 79 -0.46 -7.89 -2.69
N CYS A 80 -0.62 -7.73 -4.00
CA CYS A 80 -1.50 -8.55 -4.84
C CYS A 80 -0.66 -9.33 -5.87
N TYR A 81 -1.25 -10.36 -6.47
CA TYR A 81 -0.56 -11.20 -7.45
C TYR A 81 -1.41 -11.49 -8.69
N ARG A 82 -0.79 -11.36 -9.88
CA ARG A 82 -1.31 -11.92 -11.13
C ARG A 82 -0.46 -13.13 -11.48
N GLY A 83 -0.88 -14.31 -11.03
CA GLY A 83 -0.02 -15.50 -11.08
C GLY A 83 1.25 -15.28 -10.24
N GLU A 84 2.42 -15.33 -10.86
CA GLU A 84 3.71 -15.08 -10.19
C GLU A 84 4.14 -13.60 -10.21
N ILE A 85 3.31 -12.70 -10.75
CA ILE A 85 3.64 -11.28 -10.89
C ILE A 85 3.10 -10.49 -9.69
N PRO A 86 3.95 -10.03 -8.75
CA PRO A 86 3.51 -9.20 -7.65
C PRO A 86 3.20 -7.78 -8.14
N TYR A 87 2.15 -7.18 -7.60
CA TYR A 87 1.77 -5.80 -7.89
C TYR A 87 1.10 -5.13 -6.69
N VAL A 88 1.13 -3.80 -6.70
CA VAL A 88 0.46 -2.95 -5.72
C VAL A 88 -0.43 -1.94 -6.44
N SER A 89 -1.47 -1.50 -5.73
CA SER A 89 -2.40 -0.47 -6.21
C SER A 89 -2.71 0.54 -5.11
N SER A 90 -3.41 1.60 -5.47
CA SER A 90 -3.94 2.61 -4.54
C SER A 90 -5.45 2.49 -4.47
N PHE A 91 -5.98 2.64 -3.26
CA PHE A 91 -7.41 2.84 -3.03
C PHE A 91 -7.77 4.33 -2.81
N VAL A 92 -6.79 5.24 -2.96
CA VAL A 92 -7.02 6.69 -2.93
C VAL A 92 -7.63 7.14 -4.27
N GLU A 93 -8.83 7.69 -4.21
CA GLU A 93 -9.69 8.00 -5.37
C GLU A 93 -9.48 9.41 -5.93
N ASP A 94 -9.12 10.39 -5.08
CA ASP A 94 -9.01 11.80 -5.47
C ASP A 94 -7.74 12.14 -6.25
N ARG A 95 -6.64 11.40 -6.01
CA ARG A 95 -5.33 11.71 -6.58
C ARG A 95 -4.41 10.51 -6.60
N TYR A 96 -3.45 10.55 -7.52
CA TYR A 96 -2.30 9.66 -7.47
C TYR A 96 -1.45 9.91 -6.21
N PRO A 97 -1.09 8.86 -5.46
CA PRO A 97 -0.28 8.98 -4.26
C PRO A 97 1.18 9.33 -4.59
N ALA A 98 1.92 9.87 -3.62
CA ALA A 98 3.30 10.31 -3.82
C ALA A 98 4.23 9.16 -4.27
N TRP A 99 4.05 7.96 -3.72
CA TRP A 99 4.84 6.78 -4.08
C TRP A 99 4.69 6.41 -5.57
N TYR A 100 3.50 6.61 -6.16
CA TYR A 100 3.29 6.38 -7.59
C TYR A 100 4.12 7.35 -8.45
N HIS A 101 4.13 8.63 -8.09
CA HIS A 101 4.95 9.63 -8.78
C HIS A 101 6.45 9.38 -8.60
N ASN A 102 6.87 8.91 -7.43
CA ASN A 102 8.25 8.53 -7.16
C ASN A 102 8.68 7.36 -8.05
N VAL A 103 7.91 6.27 -8.08
CA VAL A 103 8.18 5.09 -8.93
C VAL A 103 8.20 5.47 -10.41
N LYS A 104 7.28 6.34 -10.85
CA LYS A 104 7.24 6.81 -12.24
C LYS A 104 8.51 7.57 -12.63
N ALA A 105 9.14 8.27 -11.69
CA ALA A 105 10.38 9.01 -11.92
C ALA A 105 11.63 8.13 -11.80
N ASP A 106 11.65 7.22 -10.84
CA ASP A 106 12.72 6.25 -10.61
C ASP A 106 12.13 4.93 -10.10
N GLY A 107 12.23 3.89 -10.92
CA GLY A 107 11.68 2.58 -10.59
C GLY A 107 12.46 1.82 -9.51
N ARG A 108 13.63 2.29 -9.07
CA ARG A 108 14.41 1.61 -8.03
C ARG A 108 13.73 1.77 -6.67
N VAL A 109 13.46 0.64 -6.02
CA VAL A 109 12.75 0.58 -4.74
C VAL A 109 13.42 -0.39 -3.78
N VAL A 110 13.14 -0.23 -2.50
CA VAL A 110 13.40 -1.25 -1.49
C VAL A 110 12.07 -1.84 -1.08
N ILE A 111 11.98 -3.17 -1.05
CA ILE A 111 10.76 -3.89 -0.71
C ILE A 111 11.03 -4.67 0.57
N GLU A 112 10.28 -4.40 1.63
CA GLU A 112 10.25 -5.27 2.80
C GLU A 112 9.02 -6.17 2.69
N HIS A 113 9.23 -7.48 2.73
CA HIS A 113 8.20 -8.50 2.66
C HIS A 113 8.51 -9.62 3.63
N GLY A 114 7.59 -9.89 4.56
CA GLY A 114 7.88 -10.78 5.67
C GLY A 114 9.07 -10.27 6.50
N PRO A 115 10.01 -11.15 6.89
CA PRO A 115 11.22 -10.77 7.62
C PRO A 115 12.38 -10.34 6.70
N HIS A 116 12.17 -10.24 5.39
CA HIS A 116 13.23 -10.00 4.42
C HIS A 116 13.12 -8.62 3.77
N THR A 117 14.27 -8.06 3.43
CA THR A 117 14.39 -6.82 2.65
C THR A 117 15.03 -7.12 1.31
N TYR A 118 14.49 -6.56 0.24
CA TYR A 118 14.93 -6.77 -1.13
C TYR A 118 15.24 -5.42 -1.78
N ASP A 119 16.35 -5.35 -2.52
CA ASP A 119 16.49 -4.36 -3.58
C ASP A 119 15.61 -4.81 -4.76
N GLY A 120 14.85 -3.89 -5.36
CA GLY A 120 13.91 -4.24 -6.40
C GLY A 120 13.62 -3.12 -7.40
N PHE A 121 12.76 -3.46 -8.35
CA PHE A 121 12.22 -2.52 -9.32
C PHE A 121 10.70 -2.48 -9.25
N ALA A 122 10.14 -1.28 -9.39
CA ALA A 122 8.73 -1.04 -9.49
C ALA A 122 8.45 -0.34 -10.83
N ARG A 123 7.43 -0.81 -11.54
CA ARG A 123 7.07 -0.28 -12.86
C ARG A 123 5.60 0.04 -12.93
N VAL A 124 5.32 1.32 -13.19
CA VAL A 124 3.96 1.78 -13.48
C VAL A 124 3.49 1.22 -14.82
N LEU A 125 2.32 0.59 -14.82
CA LEU A 125 1.66 0.16 -16.05
C LEU A 125 0.94 1.34 -16.71
N THR A 126 1.03 1.44 -18.04
CA THR A 126 0.35 2.48 -18.84
C THR A 126 -0.06 1.92 -20.20
N GLY A 127 -1.01 2.59 -20.86
CA GLY A 127 -1.47 2.22 -22.22
C GLY A 127 -2.02 0.80 -22.29
N ALA A 128 -1.79 0.11 -23.40
CA ALA A 128 -2.33 -1.23 -23.62
C ALA A 128 -1.95 -2.25 -22.53
N ALA A 129 -0.75 -2.14 -21.95
CA ALA A 129 -0.32 -3.00 -20.87
C ALA A 129 -1.10 -2.74 -19.57
N TYR A 130 -1.54 -1.49 -19.34
CA TYR A 130 -2.44 -1.17 -18.25
C TYR A 130 -3.83 -1.76 -18.50
N ASP A 131 -4.40 -1.55 -19.69
CA ASP A 131 -5.77 -1.99 -20.01
C ASP A 131 -5.94 -3.51 -19.81
N GLU A 132 -4.97 -4.30 -20.30
CA GLU A 132 -4.97 -5.76 -20.12
C GLU A 132 -4.87 -6.15 -18.64
N PHE A 133 -3.97 -5.51 -17.89
CA PHE A 133 -3.74 -5.84 -16.49
C PHE A 133 -4.90 -5.40 -15.60
N ALA A 134 -5.49 -4.24 -15.88
CA ALA A 134 -6.64 -3.69 -15.16
C ALA A 134 -7.86 -4.59 -15.29
N ALA A 135 -8.12 -5.14 -16.48
CA ALA A 135 -9.19 -6.11 -16.68
C ALA A 135 -9.04 -7.34 -15.76
N PHE A 136 -7.82 -7.83 -15.56
CA PHE A 136 -7.54 -8.88 -14.58
C PHE A 136 -7.72 -8.38 -13.14
N ALA A 137 -7.07 -7.27 -12.78
CA ALA A 137 -7.00 -6.79 -11.40
C ALA A 137 -8.38 -6.44 -10.83
N PHE A 138 -9.27 -5.87 -11.64
CA PHE A 138 -10.64 -5.52 -11.21
C PHE A 138 -11.58 -6.74 -11.20
N ALA A 139 -11.32 -7.76 -12.01
CA ALA A 139 -12.06 -9.02 -11.93
C ALA A 139 -11.67 -9.85 -10.70
N ASP A 140 -10.39 -9.81 -10.32
CA ASP A 140 -9.84 -10.55 -9.18
C ASP A 140 -10.11 -9.86 -7.83
N ASN A 141 -10.05 -8.52 -7.80
CA ASN A 141 -10.24 -7.74 -6.60
C ASN A 141 -11.44 -6.77 -6.73
N PRO A 142 -12.62 -7.15 -6.20
CA PRO A 142 -13.83 -6.32 -6.26
C PRO A 142 -13.70 -4.97 -5.54
N MET A 143 -12.78 -4.84 -4.57
CA MET A 143 -12.55 -3.56 -3.90
C MET A 143 -11.84 -2.57 -4.84
N LEU A 144 -10.86 -3.05 -5.62
CA LEU A 144 -10.21 -2.22 -6.63
C LEU A 144 -11.19 -1.83 -7.76
N ALA A 145 -12.09 -2.73 -8.14
CA ALA A 145 -13.13 -2.41 -9.11
C ALA A 145 -14.04 -1.27 -8.63
N GLN A 146 -14.57 -1.36 -7.41
CA GLN A 146 -15.43 -0.33 -6.83
C GLN A 146 -14.72 1.01 -6.69
N CYS A 147 -13.45 0.98 -6.26
CA CYS A 147 -12.62 2.18 -6.18
C CYS A 147 -12.39 2.80 -7.57
N GLN A 148 -12.21 1.99 -8.61
CA GLN A 148 -12.05 2.49 -9.98
C GLN A 148 -13.35 3.14 -10.51
N GLU A 149 -14.53 2.63 -10.17
CA GLU A 149 -15.81 3.20 -10.60
C GLU A 149 -16.05 4.60 -10.03
N ARG A 150 -15.56 4.83 -8.81
CA ARG A 150 -15.65 6.10 -8.08
C ARG A 150 -14.52 7.05 -8.44
N ALA A 151 -13.34 6.51 -8.73
CA ALA A 151 -12.19 7.29 -9.14
C ALA A 151 -12.44 7.96 -10.50
N GLY A 152 -12.24 9.28 -10.56
CA GLY A 152 -12.29 10.04 -11.82
C GLY A 152 -11.08 9.80 -12.74
N HIS A 153 -10.20 8.86 -12.41
CA HIS A 153 -8.99 8.53 -13.15
C HIS A 153 -8.65 7.04 -13.04
N PRO A 154 -7.79 6.49 -13.91
CA PRO A 154 -7.30 5.12 -13.78
C PRO A 154 -6.57 4.94 -12.44
N LEU A 155 -6.88 3.87 -11.70
CA LEU A 155 -6.14 3.53 -10.48
C LEU A 155 -4.70 3.15 -10.83
N PRO A 156 -3.71 3.53 -10.03
CA PRO A 156 -2.32 3.17 -10.31
C PRO A 156 -2.11 1.67 -10.15
N LEU A 157 -1.68 1.00 -11.22
CA LEU A 157 -1.22 -0.39 -11.17
C LEU A 157 0.29 -0.42 -11.34
N VAL A 158 0.98 -0.91 -10.32
CA VAL A 158 2.45 -0.95 -10.28
C VAL A 158 2.92 -2.37 -10.03
N VAL A 159 3.62 -2.93 -11.01
CA VAL A 159 4.23 -4.25 -10.91
C VAL A 159 5.54 -4.12 -10.13
N LEU A 160 5.81 -5.10 -9.26
CA LEU A 160 7.04 -5.20 -8.50
C LEU A 160 7.92 -6.33 -9.06
N GLU A 161 9.21 -6.14 -9.00
CA GLU A 161 10.24 -7.13 -9.31
C GLU A 161 11.18 -7.19 -8.10
N PHE A 162 11.15 -8.32 -7.41
CA PHE A 162 11.98 -8.57 -6.23
C PHE A 162 13.36 -9.02 -6.70
N GLY A 163 14.41 -8.34 -6.26
CA GLY A 163 15.78 -8.78 -6.46
C GLY A 163 16.21 -9.82 -5.43
N GLU A 164 17.51 -9.96 -5.23
CA GLU A 164 18.05 -10.81 -4.17
C GLU A 164 17.78 -10.20 -2.79
N PRO A 165 17.47 -11.03 -1.77
CA PRO A 165 17.34 -10.55 -0.40
C PRO A 165 18.67 -9.95 0.06
N ARG A 166 18.59 -8.81 0.74
CA ARG A 166 19.74 -8.17 1.39
C ARG A 166 20.28 -9.09 2.49
N LYS A 167 21.61 -9.12 2.60
CA LYS A 167 22.33 -9.87 3.63
C LYS A 167 22.33 -9.16 4.98
#